data_AF-A0A921E517-F1
#
_entry.id   AF-A0A921E517-F1
#
_cell.length_a   1.000
_cell.length_b   1.000
_cell.length_c   1.000
_cell.angle_alpha   90.00
_cell.angle_beta   90.00
_cell.angle_gamma   90.00
#
_symmetry.space_group_name_H-M   'P 1'
#
loop_
_entity.id
_entity.type
_entity.pdbx_description
1 polymer ?
#
loop_
_entity_poly.entity_id
_entity_poly.type
_entity_poly.pdbx_seq_one_letter_code
_entity_poly.pdbx_strand_id
1 'polypeptide(L)'
;MDQLEPVAVRPFEPRRQVCMVAASQAFLIHRADLGPAYDAQVEGLTEWMHLASMVMGPHTIDDGEPDRRRERCNDVLAAASEFRRRGVTVLVGVMDAPRPGLPDWKVAIITLTPGLSNLGAPKRRTILVDKRLVQPGPGYLPHLA
;
A
#
# COMPACT_ATOMS: atom_id res chain seq x y z
N MET A 1 -21.81 2.71 -13.40
CA MET A 1 -20.60 1.84 -13.37
C MET A 1 -19.30 2.65 -13.23
N ASP A 2 -19.33 3.99 -13.08
CA ASP A 2 -18.15 4.87 -13.10
C ASP A 2 -17.34 4.96 -11.78
N GLN A 3 -17.54 4.02 -10.86
CA GLN A 3 -16.89 4.06 -9.54
C GLN A 3 -15.67 3.14 -9.44
N LEU A 4 -15.46 2.24 -10.40
CA LEU A 4 -14.28 1.36 -10.43
C LEU A 4 -13.18 1.98 -11.28
N GLU A 5 -11.98 2.10 -10.70
CA GLU A 5 -10.79 2.59 -11.39
C GLU A 5 -9.76 1.46 -11.60
N PRO A 6 -9.24 1.28 -12.81
CA PRO A 6 -8.16 0.33 -13.06
C PRO A 6 -6.82 0.87 -12.52
N VAL A 7 -6.28 0.18 -11.53
CA VAL A 7 -4.97 0.49 -10.93
C VAL A 7 -3.94 -0.53 -11.41
N ALA A 8 -2.85 -0.04 -11.99
CA ALA A 8 -1.74 -0.91 -12.39
C ALA A 8 -1.02 -1.45 -11.13
N VAL A 9 -0.79 -2.76 -11.10
CA VAL A 9 -0.17 -3.44 -9.96
C VAL A 9 1.03 -4.30 -10.36
N ARG A 10 1.96 -4.45 -9.42
CA ARG A 10 3.19 -5.24 -9.57
C ARG A 10 3.48 -6.03 -8.28
N PRO A 11 4.28 -7.11 -8.36
CA PRO A 11 4.77 -7.80 -7.15
C PRO A 11 5.48 -6.84 -6.20
N PHE A 12 5.19 -6.96 -4.90
CA PHE A 12 5.80 -6.10 -3.88
C PHE A 12 7.21 -6.55 -3.50
N GLU A 13 8.13 -6.50 -4.45
CA GLU A 13 9.48 -7.07 -4.34
C GLU A 13 10.59 -6.02 -4.33
N PRO A 14 10.69 -5.12 -5.32
CA PRO A 14 11.83 -4.22 -5.37
C PRO A 14 11.61 -3.02 -4.46
N ARG A 15 12.70 -2.48 -3.90
CA ARG A 15 12.69 -1.25 -3.08
C ARG A 15 11.95 -0.08 -3.74
N ARG A 16 12.00 0.03 -5.08
CA ARG A 16 11.27 1.04 -5.83
C ARG A 16 9.75 1.01 -5.56
N GLN A 17 9.17 -0.18 -5.36
CA GLN A 17 7.76 -0.30 -4.98
C GLN A 17 7.52 0.20 -3.56
N VAL A 18 8.46 -0.04 -2.63
CA VAL A 18 8.35 0.45 -1.25
C VAL A 18 8.39 1.97 -1.23
N CYS A 19 9.33 2.59 -1.95
CA CYS A 19 9.40 4.05 -2.03
C CYS A 19 8.11 4.65 -2.63
N MET A 20 7.56 4.02 -3.67
CA MET A 20 6.31 4.44 -4.31
C MET A 20 5.12 4.36 -3.33
N VAL A 21 5.01 3.26 -2.59
CA VAL A 21 3.96 3.05 -1.59
C VAL A 21 4.12 4.03 -0.42
N ALA A 22 5.33 4.16 0.13
CA ALA A 22 5.62 5.04 1.27
C ALA A 22 5.42 6.54 0.96
N ALA A 23 5.59 6.95 -0.30
CA ALA A 23 5.30 8.31 -0.76
C ALA A 23 3.79 8.60 -0.91
N SER A 24 2.92 7.60 -0.76
CA SER A 24 1.46 7.78 -0.77
C SER A 24 0.96 8.26 0.59
N GLN A 25 -0.11 9.04 0.61
CA GLN A 25 -0.66 9.62 1.85
C GLN A 25 -1.57 8.65 2.62
N ALA A 26 -2.05 7.60 1.96
CA ALA A 26 -2.85 6.56 2.61
C ALA A 26 -2.59 5.18 1.98
N PHE A 27 -3.00 4.14 2.70
CA PHE A 27 -2.89 2.75 2.30
C PHE A 27 -4.27 2.09 2.31
N LEU A 28 -4.60 1.34 1.25
CA LEU A 28 -5.75 0.45 1.20
C LEU A 28 -5.25 -0.99 1.06
N ILE A 29 -5.39 -1.79 2.12
CA ILE A 29 -5.01 -3.20 2.11
C ILE A 29 -6.25 -4.05 1.85
N HIS A 30 -6.29 -4.68 0.68
CA HIS A 30 -7.31 -5.65 0.32
C HIS A 30 -6.81 -7.07 0.58
N ARG A 31 -7.51 -7.81 1.44
CA ARG A 31 -7.11 -9.14 1.93
C ARG A 31 -8.14 -10.24 1.66
N ALA A 32 -8.72 -10.25 0.46
CA ALA A 32 -9.73 -11.25 0.10
C ALA A 32 -9.22 -12.69 0.37
N ASP A 33 -10.07 -13.47 1.03
CA ASP A 33 -9.84 -14.88 1.36
C ASP A 33 -8.65 -15.17 2.29
N LEU A 34 -8.03 -14.14 2.89
CA LEU A 34 -7.11 -14.35 4.01
C LEU A 34 -7.90 -14.51 5.31
N GLY A 35 -7.73 -15.67 5.93
CA GLY A 35 -8.29 -15.95 7.25
C GLY A 35 -7.58 -15.21 8.38
N PRO A 36 -8.13 -15.27 9.61
CA PRO A 36 -7.62 -14.53 10.77
C PRO A 36 -6.20 -14.92 11.20
N ALA A 37 -5.69 -16.07 10.75
CA ALA A 37 -4.31 -16.51 10.96
C ALA A 37 -3.24 -15.58 10.33
N TYR A 38 -3.67 -14.55 9.61
CA TYR A 38 -2.81 -13.51 9.03
C TYR A 38 -3.04 -12.13 9.66
N ASP A 39 -3.97 -11.97 10.61
CA ASP A 39 -4.33 -10.65 11.15
C ASP A 39 -3.13 -9.91 11.74
N ALA A 40 -2.38 -10.56 12.66
CA ALA A 40 -1.18 -9.99 13.24
C ALA A 40 -0.10 -9.66 12.19
N GLN A 41 -0.04 -10.44 11.11
CA GLN A 41 0.92 -10.22 10.03
C GLN A 41 0.53 -9.02 9.16
N VAL A 42 -0.78 -8.83 8.93
CA VAL A 42 -1.33 -7.67 8.20
C VAL A 42 -1.11 -6.40 9.03
N GLU A 43 -1.35 -6.48 10.34
CA GLU A 43 -1.09 -5.39 11.28
C GLU A 43 0.39 -4.99 11.27
N GLY A 44 1.30 -5.96 11.39
CA GLY A 44 2.75 -5.70 11.32
C GLY A 44 3.19 -5.09 9.99
N LEU A 45 2.67 -5.56 8.85
CA LEU A 45 2.95 -4.92 7.54
C LEU A 45 2.43 -3.48 7.50
N THR A 46 1.24 -3.23 8.06
CA THR A 46 0.64 -1.88 8.12
C THR A 46 1.50 -0.94 8.95
N GLU A 47 1.97 -1.39 10.11
CA GLU A 47 2.88 -0.64 10.97
C GLU A 47 4.19 -0.29 10.25
N TRP A 48 4.84 -1.28 9.62
CA TRP A 48 6.06 -1.03 8.85
C TRP A 48 5.84 -0.06 7.69
N MET A 49 4.69 -0.09 7.03
CA MET A 49 4.35 0.90 5.98
C MET A 49 4.16 2.30 6.54
N HIS A 50 3.52 2.45 7.71
CA HIS A 50 3.41 3.75 8.38
C HIS A 50 4.78 4.30 8.78
N LEU A 51 5.63 3.49 9.39
CA LEU A 51 7.00 3.88 9.74
C LEU A 51 7.82 4.28 8.51
N ALA A 52 7.70 3.50 7.42
CA ALA A 52 8.35 3.81 6.15
C ALA A 52 7.85 5.14 5.56
N SER A 53 6.54 5.42 5.64
CA SER A 53 5.94 6.67 5.17
C SER A 53 6.38 7.88 5.99
N MET A 54 6.53 7.74 7.30
CA MET A 54 7.06 8.82 8.15
C MET A 54 8.49 9.22 7.79
N VAL A 55 9.30 8.26 7.34
CA VAL A 55 10.72 8.47 6.99
C VAL A 55 10.93 8.88 5.54
N MET A 56 9.99 8.56 4.64
CA MET A 56 10.12 8.78 3.20
C MET A 56 9.04 9.70 2.61
N GLY A 57 8.16 10.22 3.45
CA GLY A 57 7.03 11.02 3.04
C GLY A 57 7.43 12.36 2.42
N PRO A 58 6.50 13.00 1.68
CA PRO A 58 6.75 14.26 0.98
C PRO A 58 7.06 15.44 1.92
N HIS A 59 6.78 15.31 3.22
CA HIS A 59 7.01 16.33 4.24
C HIS A 59 8.21 16.05 5.14
N THR A 60 9.00 15.01 4.84
CA THR A 60 10.19 14.70 5.61
C THR A 60 11.26 15.74 5.30
N ILE A 61 11.77 16.43 6.32
CA ILE A 61 12.97 17.26 6.19
C ILE A 61 14.11 16.28 5.97
N ASP A 62 14.83 16.41 4.85
CA ASP A 62 15.98 15.57 4.51
C ASP A 62 17.08 15.82 5.55
N ASP A 63 17.03 15.08 6.65
CA ASP A 63 18.00 15.11 7.75
C ASP A 63 19.20 14.19 7.46
N GLY A 64 19.29 13.64 6.24
CA GLY A 64 20.52 13.07 5.72
C GLY A 64 20.89 11.69 6.27
N GLU A 65 19.93 10.88 6.74
CA GLU A 65 20.20 9.48 7.10
C GLU A 65 19.73 8.48 6.02
N PRO A 66 20.47 8.32 4.90
CA PRO A 66 20.14 7.37 3.85
C PRO A 66 20.11 5.91 4.34
N ASP A 67 20.84 5.61 5.41
CA ASP A 67 20.85 4.29 6.05
C ASP A 67 19.50 3.95 6.69
N ARG A 68 18.87 4.90 7.42
CA ARG A 68 17.51 4.70 7.97
C ARG A 68 16.48 4.43 6.87
N ARG A 69 16.54 5.17 5.76
CA ARG A 69 15.62 4.95 4.62
C ARG A 69 15.78 3.54 4.03
N ARG A 70 17.04 3.09 3.90
CA ARG A 70 17.36 1.76 3.40
C ARG A 70 16.88 0.66 4.35
N GLU A 71 17.06 0.84 5.65
CA GLU A 71 16.59 -0.07 6.70
C GLU A 71 15.06 -0.20 6.64
N ARG A 72 14.33 0.93 6.65
CA ARG A 72 12.86 0.92 6.57
C ARG A 72 12.34 0.26 5.30
N CYS A 73 13.02 0.44 4.18
CA CYS A 73 12.68 -0.30 2.96
C CYS A 73 12.86 -1.81 3.14
N ASN A 74 13.91 -2.24 3.80
CA ASN A 74 14.15 -3.66 4.05
C ASN A 74 13.13 -4.25 5.03
N ASP A 75 12.74 -3.51 6.07
CA ASP A 75 11.73 -3.94 7.05
C ASP A 75 10.38 -4.23 6.35
N VAL A 76 9.93 -3.32 5.49
CA VAL A 76 8.70 -3.51 4.69
C VAL A 76 8.83 -4.72 3.76
N LEU A 77 9.96 -4.88 3.08
CA LEU A 77 10.19 -6.02 2.19
C LEU A 77 10.28 -7.34 2.95
N ALA A 78 10.83 -7.34 4.16
CA ALA A 78 10.86 -8.51 5.03
C ALA A 78 9.44 -8.91 5.43
N ALA A 79 8.62 -7.96 5.90
CA ALA A 79 7.21 -8.18 6.22
C ALA A 79 6.41 -8.71 5.02
N ALA A 80 6.60 -8.14 3.82
CA ALA A 80 5.99 -8.63 2.58
C ALA A 80 6.51 -10.02 2.17
N SER A 81 7.78 -10.33 2.44
CA SER A 81 8.37 -11.64 2.15
C SER A 81 7.78 -12.75 3.01
N GLU A 82 7.44 -12.48 4.26
CA GLU A 82 6.76 -13.43 5.13
C GLU A 82 5.43 -13.92 4.52
N PHE A 83 4.67 -13.02 3.88
CA PHE A 83 3.44 -13.39 3.20
C PHE A 83 3.71 -14.34 2.03
N ARG A 84 4.71 -14.00 1.20
CA ARG A 84 5.12 -14.85 0.06
C ARG A 84 5.58 -16.23 0.51
N ARG A 85 6.35 -16.31 1.61
CA ARG A 85 6.79 -17.59 2.19
C ARG A 85 5.62 -18.48 2.60
N ARG A 86 4.51 -17.87 3.03
CA ARG A 86 3.25 -18.56 3.37
C ARG A 86 2.33 -18.79 2.17
N GLY A 87 2.81 -18.56 0.94
CA GLY A 87 2.05 -18.78 -0.29
C GLY A 87 1.05 -17.67 -0.61
N VAL A 88 1.20 -16.47 -0.04
CA VAL A 88 0.35 -15.31 -0.33
C VAL A 88 1.00 -14.46 -1.41
N THR A 89 0.23 -14.15 -2.46
CA THR A 89 0.63 -13.17 -3.48
C THR A 89 0.44 -11.76 -2.92
N VAL A 90 1.49 -10.96 -2.98
CA VAL A 90 1.48 -9.55 -2.56
C VAL A 90 1.70 -8.66 -3.77
N LEU A 91 0.67 -7.92 -4.17
CA LEU A 91 0.76 -6.94 -5.25
C LEU A 91 0.54 -5.54 -4.71
N VAL A 92 1.18 -4.56 -5.34
CA VAL A 92 1.05 -3.15 -5.01
C VAL A 92 0.87 -2.29 -6.24
N GLY A 93 0.10 -1.21 -6.09
CA GLY A 93 -0.07 -0.14 -7.04
C GLY A 93 -0.35 1.17 -6.31
N VAL A 94 -0.37 2.28 -7.04
CA VAL A 94 -0.78 3.58 -6.51
C VAL A 94 -1.90 4.13 -7.39
N MET A 95 -2.91 4.68 -6.72
CA MET A 95 -4.05 5.31 -7.33
C MET A 95 -4.04 6.80 -6.98
N ASP A 96 -4.18 7.65 -7.98
CA ASP A 96 -4.43 9.08 -7.77
C ASP A 96 -5.88 9.24 -7.28
N ALA A 97 -6.05 9.90 -6.14
CA ALA A 97 -7.34 10.11 -5.50
C ALA A 97 -7.45 11.58 -5.06
N PRO A 98 -7.41 12.53 -6.03
CA PRO A 98 -7.38 13.96 -5.75
C PRO A 98 -8.58 14.39 -4.91
N ARG A 99 -8.36 15.35 -4.00
CA ARG A 99 -9.39 15.93 -3.15
C ARG A 99 -9.42 17.45 -3.30
N PRO A 100 -10.56 18.11 -3.00
CA PRO A 100 -10.58 19.56 -2.82
C PRO A 100 -9.51 19.98 -1.80
N GLY A 101 -8.59 20.86 -2.20
CA GLY A 101 -7.46 21.31 -1.37
C GLY A 101 -6.25 20.36 -1.32
N LEU A 102 -6.34 19.13 -1.86
CA LEU A 102 -5.25 18.15 -1.92
C LEU A 102 -5.23 17.46 -3.31
N PRO A 103 -4.82 18.16 -4.38
CA PRO A 103 -4.86 17.62 -5.75
C PRO A 103 -3.89 16.45 -5.97
N ASP A 104 -2.80 16.38 -5.20
CA ASP A 104 -1.78 15.33 -5.33
C ASP A 104 -1.99 14.14 -4.38
N TRP A 105 -3.20 13.98 -3.83
CA TRP A 105 -3.51 12.90 -2.90
C TRP A 105 -3.48 11.53 -3.58
N LYS A 106 -2.66 10.63 -3.06
CA LYS A 106 -2.42 9.29 -3.59
C LYS A 106 -2.70 8.23 -2.53
N VAL A 107 -3.28 7.12 -2.96
CA VAL A 107 -3.52 5.96 -2.12
C VAL A 107 -2.76 4.77 -2.67
N ALA A 108 -1.91 4.18 -1.85
CA ALA A 108 -1.25 2.93 -2.15
C ALA A 108 -2.25 1.79 -1.98
N ILE A 109 -2.40 0.98 -3.03
CA ILE A 109 -3.28 -0.19 -3.06
C ILE A 109 -2.41 -1.42 -2.88
N ILE A 110 -2.64 -2.18 -1.80
CA ILE A 110 -1.93 -3.41 -1.50
C ILE A 110 -2.93 -4.55 -1.51
N THR A 111 -2.66 -5.59 -2.30
CA THR A 111 -3.52 -6.77 -2.32
C THR A 111 -2.76 -7.99 -1.86
N LEU A 112 -3.35 -8.67 -0.89
CA LEU A 112 -2.90 -9.92 -0.33
C LEU A 112 -3.90 -10.99 -0.81
N THR A 113 -3.41 -12.00 -1.52
CA THR A 113 -4.28 -13.07 -2.06
C THR A 113 -3.62 -14.42 -1.85
N PRO A 114 -4.29 -15.40 -1.20
CA PRO A 114 -3.75 -16.74 -1.08
C PRO A 114 -3.52 -17.37 -2.47
N GLY A 115 -2.33 -17.93 -2.69
CA GLY A 115 -1.95 -18.51 -3.99
C GLY A 115 -2.78 -19.75 -4.36
N LEU A 116 -3.21 -20.53 -3.36
CA LEU A 116 -4.01 -21.74 -3.57
C LEU A 116 -5.45 -21.45 -4.00
N SER A 117 -6.04 -20.34 -3.56
CA SER A 117 -7.41 -19.95 -3.95
C SER A 117 -7.45 -19.13 -5.25
N ASN A 118 -6.33 -18.53 -5.66
CA ASN A 118 -6.28 -17.69 -6.86
C ASN A 118 -4.95 -17.83 -7.62
N LEU A 119 -4.87 -18.86 -8.46
CA LEU A 119 -3.70 -19.14 -9.32
C LEU A 119 -3.38 -18.02 -10.32
N GLY A 120 -4.36 -17.15 -10.62
CA GLY A 120 -4.19 -15.99 -11.50
C GLY A 120 -3.58 -14.77 -10.82
N ALA A 121 -3.57 -14.71 -9.49
CA ALA A 121 -3.11 -13.54 -8.74
C ALA A 121 -1.68 -13.11 -9.09
N PRO A 122 -0.66 -13.99 -9.18
CA PRO A 122 0.71 -13.56 -9.49
C PRO A 122 0.88 -12.92 -10.89
N LYS A 123 0.00 -13.28 -11.84
CA LYS A 123 0.03 -12.78 -13.21
C LYS A 123 -0.75 -11.48 -13.37
N ARG A 124 -1.49 -11.04 -12.35
CA ARG A 124 -2.32 -9.85 -12.42
C ARG A 124 -1.45 -8.60 -12.62
N ARG A 125 -1.90 -7.72 -13.50
CA ARG A 125 -1.25 -6.44 -13.83
C ARG A 125 -2.14 -5.24 -13.55
N THR A 126 -3.43 -5.46 -13.34
CA THR A 126 -4.42 -4.43 -13.06
C THR A 126 -5.42 -4.95 -12.04
N ILE A 127 -5.83 -4.07 -11.12
CA ILE A 127 -6.91 -4.33 -10.14
C ILE A 127 -7.94 -3.21 -10.29
N LEU A 128 -9.22 -3.54 -10.18
CA LEU A 128 -10.28 -2.55 -10.13
C LEU A 128 -10.50 -2.14 -8.68
N VAL A 129 -10.35 -0.84 -8.40
CA VAL A 129 -10.53 -0.26 -7.07
C VAL A 129 -11.76 0.63 -7.09
N ASP A 130 -12.64 0.47 -6.10
CA ASP A 130 -13.77 1.38 -5.92
C ASP A 130 -13.27 2.71 -5.36
N LYS A 131 -13.46 3.79 -6.12
CA LYS A 131 -13.05 5.16 -5.77
C LYS A 131 -13.60 5.60 -4.41
N ARG A 132 -14.75 5.07 -3.98
CA ARG A 132 -15.35 5.41 -2.68
C ARG A 132 -14.54 4.90 -1.48
N LEU A 133 -13.74 3.85 -1.67
CA LEU A 133 -12.91 3.26 -0.61
C LEU A 133 -11.59 4.00 -0.39
N VAL A 134 -11.19 4.84 -1.35
CA VAL A 134 -9.95 5.65 -1.28
C VAL A 134 -10.25 7.12 -0.95
N GLN A 135 -11.52 7.49 -1.02
CA GLN A 135 -12.01 8.76 -0.50
C GLN A 135 -12.20 8.67 1.01
N PRO A 136 -11.95 9.77 1.74
CA PRO A 136 -12.26 9.80 3.15
C PRO A 136 -13.77 9.72 3.32
N GLY A 137 -14.24 9.08 4.39
CA GLY A 137 -15.65 9.16 4.75
C GLY A 137 -16.09 10.61 4.94
N PRO A 138 -17.38 10.94 4.73
CA PRO A 138 -17.90 12.27 5.00
C PRO A 138 -17.56 12.68 6.44
N GLY A 139 -16.73 13.71 6.60
CA GLY A 139 -16.24 14.20 7.90
C GLY A 139 -14.72 14.30 8.05
N TYR A 140 -13.92 13.66 7.18
CA TYR A 140 -12.46 13.83 7.17
C TYR A 140 -12.04 14.95 6.21
N LEU A 141 -12.54 16.17 6.45
CA LEU A 141 -11.87 17.35 5.92
C LEU A 141 -10.75 17.66 6.91
N PRO A 142 -9.46 17.67 6.51
CA PRO A 142 -8.50 18.42 7.31
C PRO A 142 -9.07 19.83 7.40
N HIS A 143 -9.25 20.33 8.61
CA HIS A 143 -9.61 21.72 8.83
C HIS A 143 -8.53 22.57 8.14
N LEU A 144 -8.82 23.03 6.93
CA LEU A 144 -8.05 24.08 6.27
C LEU A 144 -8.49 25.37 6.95
N ALA A 145 -7.69 25.77 7.95
CA ALA A 145 -7.53 27.15 8.34
C ALA A 145 -6.58 27.84 7.36
#